data_AF-A0A954THG2-F1
#
_entry.id   AF-A0A954THG2-F1
#
_cell.length_a   1.000
_cell.length_b   1.000
_cell.length_c   1.000
_cell.angle_alpha   90.00
_cell.angle_beta   90.00
_cell.angle_gamma   90.00
#
_symmetry.space_group_name_H-M   'P 1'
#
loop_
_entity.id
_entity.type
_entity.pdbx_description
1 polymer ?
#
loop_
_entity_poly.entity_id
_entity_poly.type
_entity_poly.pdbx_seq_one_letter_code
_entity_poly.pdbx_strand_id
1 'polypeptide(L)'
;MKLAAKVTDRDGDKLSFRWWQYSEADSAKATVKITGSDSANDASFVVPDEPGKQVGIMLEVTDDGTPPLVGYQRVLGNIKEN
;
A
#
# COMPACT_ATOMS: atom_id res chain seq x y z
N MET A 1 7.67 -1.21 -9.12
CA MET A 1 7.90 -1.20 -7.65
C MET A 1 7.22 -2.42 -7.05
N LYS A 2 7.92 -3.20 -6.21
CA LYS A 2 7.32 -4.29 -5.43
C LYS A 2 7.03 -3.81 -4.02
N LEU A 3 5.94 -4.30 -3.43
CA LEU A 3 5.48 -4.00 -2.08
C LEU A 3 5.31 -5.30 -1.32
N ALA A 4 5.73 -5.30 -0.06
CA ALA A 4 5.53 -6.42 0.84
C ALA A 4 5.23 -5.89 2.25
N ALA A 5 4.39 -6.63 2.98
CA ALA A 5 4.01 -6.35 4.35
C ALA A 5 4.43 -7.51 5.24
N LYS A 6 5.06 -7.20 6.37
CA LYS A 6 5.25 -8.14 7.46
C LYS A 6 4.38 -7.69 8.62
N VAL A 7 3.35 -8.47 8.91
CA VAL A 7 2.37 -8.18 9.96
C VAL A 7 2.29 -9.39 10.88
N THR A 8 2.11 -9.13 12.17
CA THR A 8 1.90 -10.16 13.18
C THR A 8 0.67 -9.80 13.96
N ASP A 9 -0.33 -10.68 13.91
CA ASP A 9 -1.42 -10.68 14.87
C ASP A 9 -1.01 -11.49 16.10
N ARG A 10 -1.31 -11.00 17.31
CA ARG A 10 -0.93 -11.69 18.56
C ARG A 10 -1.97 -12.68 19.02
N ASP A 11 -3.20 -12.51 18.59
CA ASP A 11 -4.35 -13.31 18.99
C ASP A 11 -4.57 -14.50 18.04
N GLY A 12 -3.87 -14.50 16.89
CA GLY A 12 -3.91 -15.56 15.88
C GLY A 12 -4.99 -15.33 14.83
N ASP A 13 -5.55 -14.13 14.76
CA ASP A 13 -6.63 -13.76 13.85
C ASP A 13 -6.13 -13.70 12.39
N LYS A 14 -7.04 -13.95 11.45
CA LYS A 14 -6.74 -13.87 10.02
C LYS A 14 -6.64 -12.41 9.60
N LEU A 15 -5.65 -12.14 8.76
CA LEU A 15 -5.39 -10.80 8.25
C LEU A 15 -5.86 -10.66 6.82
N SER A 16 -6.63 -9.61 6.56
CA SER A 16 -6.97 -9.11 5.22
C SER A 16 -6.10 -7.91 4.88
N PHE A 17 -5.62 -7.82 3.65
CA PHE A 17 -4.72 -6.75 3.20
C PHE A 17 -5.40 -5.93 2.11
N ARG A 18 -5.10 -4.64 2.07
CA ARG A 18 -5.53 -3.74 1.01
C ARG A 18 -4.46 -2.68 0.74
N TRP A 19 -3.90 -2.71 -0.46
CA TRP A 19 -3.01 -1.71 -1.00
C TRP A 19 -3.77 -0.78 -1.93
N TRP A 20 -3.62 0.52 -1.74
CA TRP A 20 -4.26 1.53 -2.59
C TRP A 20 -3.41 2.80 -2.67
N GLN A 21 -3.53 3.55 -3.76
CA GLN A 21 -2.88 4.85 -3.89
C GLN A 21 -3.64 5.90 -3.08
N TYR A 22 -2.95 6.64 -2.22
CA TYR A 22 -3.51 7.77 -1.48
C TYR A 22 -3.28 9.09 -2.23
N SER A 23 -3.99 9.23 -3.35
CA SER A 23 -3.83 10.33 -4.33
C SER A 23 -4.11 11.72 -3.76
N GLU A 24 -4.98 11.83 -2.76
CA GLU A 24 -5.38 13.10 -2.16
C GLU A 24 -4.24 13.74 -1.36
N ALA A 25 -3.23 12.95 -0.99
CA ALA A 25 -2.10 13.38 -0.17
C ALA A 25 -0.75 13.15 -0.85
N ASP A 26 -0.72 12.74 -2.12
CA ASP A 26 0.50 12.63 -2.92
C ASP A 26 0.55 13.74 -3.99
N SER A 27 1.61 13.82 -4.79
CA SER A 27 1.73 14.85 -5.84
C SER A 27 1.68 14.29 -7.27
N ALA A 28 1.77 12.96 -7.43
CA ALA A 28 1.61 12.28 -8.70
C ALA A 28 0.21 12.55 -9.27
N LYS A 29 0.12 12.92 -10.55
CA LYS A 29 -1.17 13.10 -11.23
C LYS A 29 -1.66 11.77 -11.82
N ALA A 30 -0.74 10.88 -12.13
CA ALA A 30 -1.08 9.57 -12.65
C ALA A 30 -1.69 8.69 -11.55
N THR A 31 -2.81 8.04 -11.87
CA THR A 31 -3.35 6.97 -11.03
C THR A 31 -2.53 5.71 -11.22
N VAL A 32 -2.15 5.10 -10.11
CA VAL A 32 -1.37 3.89 -10.06
C VAL A 32 -2.27 2.71 -9.78
N LYS A 33 -2.36 1.77 -10.74
CA LYS A 33 -3.02 0.48 -10.53
C LYS A 33 -2.06 -0.47 -9.80
N ILE A 34 -2.48 -0.96 -8.64
CA ILE A 34 -1.73 -1.95 -7.87
C ILE A 34 -2.21 -3.35 -8.26
N THR A 35 -1.31 -4.18 -8.76
CA THR A 35 -1.54 -5.61 -9.00
C THR A 35 -1.30 -6.35 -7.70
N GLY A 36 -2.14 -7.34 -7.37
CA GLY A 36 -2.07 -8.08 -6.11
C GLY A 36 -2.36 -7.20 -4.89
N SER A 37 -3.30 -6.25 -5.02
CA SER A 37 -3.61 -5.26 -3.99
C SER A 37 -4.14 -5.85 -2.68
N ASP A 38 -4.50 -7.12 -2.66
CA ASP A 38 -4.96 -7.90 -1.51
C ASP A 38 -3.90 -8.87 -0.96
N SER A 39 -2.70 -8.87 -1.55
CA SER A 39 -1.59 -9.74 -1.15
C SER A 39 -0.66 -9.06 -0.15
N ALA A 40 -0.19 -9.83 0.83
CA ALA A 40 0.88 -9.39 1.71
C ALA A 40 2.22 -9.23 0.99
N ASN A 41 2.52 -10.05 -0.03
CA ASN A 41 3.89 -10.19 -0.57
C ASN A 41 4.02 -10.06 -2.10
N ASP A 42 2.90 -10.03 -2.84
CA ASP A 42 2.88 -9.96 -4.31
C ASP A 42 2.24 -8.68 -4.84
N ALA A 43 2.13 -7.66 -3.99
CA ALA A 43 1.64 -6.35 -4.39
C ALA A 43 2.71 -5.61 -5.21
N SER A 44 2.32 -5.02 -6.34
CA SER A 44 3.25 -4.24 -7.17
C SER A 44 2.55 -3.24 -8.06
N PHE A 45 3.31 -2.23 -8.50
CA PHE A 45 2.82 -1.23 -9.44
C PHE A 45 3.92 -0.68 -10.33
N VAL A 46 3.53 -0.07 -11.45
CA VAL A 46 4.42 0.65 -12.35
C VAL A 46 4.56 2.08 -11.84
N VAL A 47 5.80 2.51 -11.57
CA VAL A 47 6.07 3.89 -11.14
C VAL A 47 5.75 4.81 -12.32
N PRO A 48 4.91 5.84 -12.14
CA PRO A 48 4.59 6.75 -13.24
C PRO A 48 5.80 7.62 -13.60
N ASP A 49 5.90 7.98 -14.88
CA ASP A 49 6.95 8.87 -15.38
C ASP A 49 6.62 10.33 -15.06
N GLU A 50 6.79 10.67 -13.78
CA GLU A 50 6.55 12.01 -13.25
C GLU A 50 7.68 12.44 -12.29
N PRO A 51 8.91 12.65 -12.81
CA PRO A 51 10.06 13.01 -11.99
C PRO A 51 9.80 14.26 -11.14
N GLY A 52 10.33 14.25 -9.91
CA GLY A 52 10.15 15.33 -8.93
C GLY A 52 8.84 15.26 -8.14
N LYS A 53 7.95 14.31 -8.45
CA LYS A 53 6.71 14.08 -7.70
C LYS A 53 6.82 12.93 -6.71
N GLN A 54 5.80 12.79 -5.89
CA GLN A 54 5.65 11.73 -4.90
C GLN A 54 4.42 10.89 -5.22
N VAL A 55 4.60 9.57 -5.21
CA VAL A 55 3.49 8.61 -5.19
C VAL A 55 3.27 8.14 -3.76
N GLY A 56 2.03 8.21 -3.29
CA GLY A 56 1.63 7.76 -1.96
C GLY A 56 0.86 6.45 -2.06
N ILE A 57 1.36 5.41 -1.41
CA ILE A 57 0.67 4.12 -1.29
C ILE A 57 0.30 3.90 0.16
N MET A 58 -0.92 3.45 0.42
CA MET A 58 -1.39 3.03 1.72
C MET A 58 -1.54 1.50 1.75
N LEU A 59 -1.10 0.90 2.85
CA LEU A 59 -1.49 -0.42 3.29
C LEU A 59 -2.53 -0.27 4.39
N GLU A 60 -3.65 -0.95 4.23
CA GLU A 60 -4.67 -1.19 5.25
C GLU A 60 -4.67 -2.69 5.54
N VAL A 61 -4.64 -3.04 6.83
CA VAL A 61 -4.69 -4.43 7.29
C VAL A 61 -5.78 -4.55 8.33
N THR A 62 -6.66 -5.53 8.18
CA THR A 62 -7.78 -5.76 9.09
C THR A 62 -7.71 -7.20 9.59
N ASP A 63 -7.78 -7.38 10.91
CA ASP A 63 -7.98 -8.70 11.50
C ASP A 63 -9.45 -9.13 11.43
N ASP A 64 -9.73 -10.41 11.69
CA ASP A 64 -11.10 -10.95 11.80
C ASP A 64 -11.57 -11.14 13.25
N GLY A 65 -10.97 -10.39 14.18
CA GLY A 65 -11.34 -10.35 15.59
C GLY A 65 -12.72 -9.73 15.84
N THR A 66 -13.17 -9.73 17.09
CA THR A 66 -14.44 -9.10 17.50
C THR A 66 -14.22 -8.15 18.69
N PRO A 67 -14.24 -6.82 18.49
CA PRO A 67 -14.39 -6.13 17.20
C PRO A 67 -13.15 -6.28 16.31
N PRO A 68 -13.28 -6.11 14.98
CA PRO A 68 -12.11 -6.13 14.09
C PRO A 68 -11.24 -4.90 14.34
N LEU A 69 -9.92 -5.08 14.39
CA LEU A 69 -8.95 -3.99 14.44
C LEU A 69 -8.36 -3.73 13.06
N VAL A 70 -8.02 -2.46 12.81
CA VAL A 70 -7.46 -2.01 11.53
C VAL A 70 -6.16 -1.27 11.77
N GLY A 71 -5.10 -1.70 11.08
CA GLY A 71 -3.80 -1.05 11.03
C GLY A 71 -3.56 -0.40 9.67
N TYR A 72 -2.84 0.74 9.67
CA TYR A 72 -2.48 1.45 8.45
C TYR A 72 -0.97 1.71 8.39
N GLN A 73 -0.38 1.58 7.21
CA GLN A 73 1.00 1.97 6.95
C GLN A 73 1.07 2.73 5.62
N ARG A 74 1.65 3.93 5.67
CA ARG A 74 1.90 4.73 4.47
C ARG A 74 3.30 4.51 3.93
N VAL A 75 3.42 4.37 2.61
CA VAL A 75 4.66 4.38 1.84
C VAL A 75 4.65 5.61 0.94
N LEU A 76 5.68 6.44 1.05
CA LEU A 76 5.90 7.60 0.20
C LEU A 76 7.13 7.37 -0.68
N GLY A 77 6.93 7.37 -2.00
CA GLY A 77 8.00 7.20 -2.98
C GLY A 77 8.27 8.49 -3.75
N ASN A 78 9.51 9.00 -3.68
CA ASN A 78 9.96 10.08 -4.56
C ASN A 78 10.28 9.51 -5.94
N ILE A 79 9.66 10.05 -6.98
CA ILE A 79 9.90 9.66 -8.37
C ILE A 79 11.12 10.43 -8.86
N LYS A 80 12.15 9.70 -9.29
CA LYS A 80 13.39 10.26 -9.84
C LYS A 80 13.43 10.05 -11.34
N GLU A 81 14.21 10.88 -12.02
CA GLU A 81 14.61 10.62 -13.40
C GLU A 81 15.35 9.29 -13.47
N ASN A 82 15.18 8.58 -14.59
CA ASN A 82 15.87 7.31 -14.86
C ASN A 82 17.35 7.51 -15.18
#